data_AF-A0A367ZQ15-F1
#
_entry.id   AF-A0A367ZQ15-F1
#
_cell.length_a   1.000
_cell.length_b   1.000
_cell.length_c   1.000
_cell.angle_alpha   90.00
_cell.angle_beta   90.00
_cell.angle_gamma   90.00
#
_symmetry.space_group_name_H-M   'P 1'
#
loop_
_entity.id
_entity.type
_entity.pdbx_description
1 polymer ?
#
loop_
_entity_poly.entity_id
_entity_poly.type
_entity_poly.pdbx_seq_one_letter_code
_entity_poly.pdbx_strand_id
1 'polypeptide(L)'
;MAFYRNVWEQGETWHPGLTALAQHLLDTLGYHVDLATSIDHHLTTAFCNYWVARRPFWEAYFAFMEPIFSYLESRREQPSDPFWQPRFGSSGSSDHIQALPVIPYLVERLFSVFVKLHPEFTIAAWEYAWPDLQRRTYHAAGLIPLANWCKRQLAATGDPFFLQCFQRLRQEMAQAVARTLQENPQATIG
;
A
#
# COMPACT_ATOMS: atom_id res chain seq x y z
N MET A 1 3.52 -4.87 -3.06
CA MET A 1 3.27 -3.68 -3.90
C MET A 1 3.43 -3.87 -5.41
N ALA A 2 4.51 -4.49 -5.92
CA ALA A 2 4.77 -4.49 -7.37
C ALA A 2 3.63 -5.07 -8.23
N PHE A 3 2.85 -6.02 -7.68
CA PHE A 3 1.68 -6.62 -8.33
C PHE A 3 0.44 -5.72 -8.37
N TYR A 4 0.42 -4.64 -7.59
CA TYR A 4 -0.72 -3.75 -7.44
C TYR A 4 -0.38 -2.35 -7.97
N ARG A 5 -1.42 -1.64 -8.38
CA ARG A 5 -1.41 -0.25 -8.81
C ARG A 5 -1.02 0.67 -7.66
N ASN A 6 -1.72 0.52 -6.54
CA ASN A 6 -1.53 1.30 -5.31
C ASN A 6 -1.80 0.43 -4.05
N VAL A 7 -1.42 0.93 -2.87
CA VAL A 7 -1.61 0.18 -1.61
C VAL A 7 -3.08 -0.03 -1.24
N TRP A 8 -3.97 0.77 -1.85
CA TRP A 8 -5.41 0.72 -1.66
C TRP A 8 -6.04 -0.44 -2.43
N GLU A 9 -5.68 -0.65 -3.70
CA GLU A 9 -6.06 -1.83 -4.51
C GLU A 9 -5.64 -3.14 -3.80
N GLN A 10 -4.43 -3.16 -3.23
CA GLN A 10 -4.00 -4.29 -2.41
C GLN A 10 -4.85 -4.42 -1.14
N GLY A 11 -5.09 -3.32 -0.43
CA GLY A 11 -5.91 -3.30 0.78
C GLY A 11 -7.32 -3.83 0.54
N GLU A 12 -7.92 -3.47 -0.59
CA GLU A 12 -9.26 -3.88 -1.00
C GLU A 12 -9.38 -5.39 -1.20
N THR A 13 -8.29 -6.05 -1.61
CA THR A 13 -8.25 -7.52 -1.76
C THR A 13 -8.46 -8.23 -0.42
N TRP A 14 -8.00 -7.64 0.68
CA TRP A 14 -8.03 -8.23 2.03
C TRP A 14 -9.12 -7.62 2.92
N HIS A 15 -9.48 -6.36 2.68
CA HIS A 15 -10.43 -5.58 3.46
C HIS A 15 -11.40 -4.82 2.54
N PRO A 16 -12.39 -5.50 1.94
CA PRO A 16 -13.35 -4.87 1.04
C PRO A 16 -14.07 -3.67 1.67
N GLY A 17 -14.14 -2.55 0.98
CA GLY A 17 -14.67 -1.28 1.43
C GLY A 17 -13.66 -0.35 2.13
N LEU A 18 -12.42 -0.80 2.36
CA LEU A 18 -11.38 0.03 2.98
C LEU A 18 -11.09 1.28 2.15
N THR A 19 -10.99 1.15 0.82
CA THR A 19 -10.62 2.27 -0.05
C THR A 19 -11.68 3.36 -0.03
N ALA A 20 -12.96 2.99 -0.15
CA ALA A 20 -14.07 3.94 -0.12
C ALA A 20 -14.18 4.63 1.25
N LEU A 21 -13.98 3.88 2.33
CA LEU A 21 -13.98 4.42 3.68
C LEU A 21 -12.84 5.42 3.92
N ALA A 22 -11.64 5.09 3.45
CA ALA A 22 -10.48 5.97 3.52
C ALA A 22 -10.66 7.22 2.65
N GLN A 23 -11.23 7.09 1.45
CA GLN A 23 -11.54 8.22 0.58
C GLN A 23 -12.50 9.18 1.28
N HIS A 24 -13.58 8.67 1.86
CA HIS A 24 -14.56 9.50 2.59
C HIS A 24 -13.93 10.28 3.76
N LEU A 25 -13.03 9.64 4.52
CA LEU A 25 -12.27 10.31 5.58
C LEU A 25 -11.43 11.47 5.02
N LEU A 26 -10.64 11.19 3.97
CA LEU A 26 -9.75 12.19 3.38
C LEU A 26 -10.53 13.36 2.78
N ASP A 27 -11.62 13.09 2.07
CA ASP A 27 -12.52 14.10 1.52
C ASP A 27 -13.11 14.98 2.62
N THR A 28 -13.55 14.36 3.72
CA THR A 28 -14.14 15.07 4.88
C THR A 28 -13.12 16.00 5.54
N LEU A 29 -11.84 15.63 5.52
CA LEU A 29 -10.75 16.45 6.06
C LEU A 29 -10.14 17.42 5.02
N GLY A 30 -10.68 17.45 3.80
CA GLY A 30 -10.24 18.36 2.74
C GLY A 30 -8.95 17.93 2.02
N TYR A 31 -8.54 16.68 2.15
CA TYR A 31 -7.38 16.15 1.42
C TYR A 31 -7.78 15.76 -0.01
N HIS A 32 -7.25 16.48 -1.00
CA HIS A 32 -7.55 16.24 -2.41
C HIS A 32 -6.63 15.17 -3.02
N VAL A 33 -7.03 13.91 -2.89
CA VAL A 33 -6.36 12.76 -3.52
C VAL A 33 -7.40 11.74 -3.99
N ASP A 34 -7.21 11.16 -5.16
CA ASP A 34 -8.01 10.02 -5.63
C ASP A 34 -7.27 8.72 -5.32
N LEU A 35 -7.73 8.00 -4.28
CA LEU A 35 -7.10 6.77 -3.85
C LEU A 35 -7.20 5.67 -4.91
N ALA A 36 -8.34 5.58 -5.61
CA ALA A 36 -8.61 4.53 -6.58
C ALA A 36 -7.71 4.64 -7.81
N THR A 37 -7.47 5.87 -8.29
CA THR A 37 -6.63 6.11 -9.46
C THR A 37 -5.18 6.46 -9.12
N SER A 38 -4.84 6.63 -7.83
CA SER A 38 -3.45 6.83 -7.40
C SER A 38 -2.51 5.72 -7.89
N ILE A 39 -1.23 6.02 -7.95
CA ILE A 39 -0.16 5.08 -8.29
C ILE A 39 0.85 5.06 -7.16
N ASP A 40 1.23 3.85 -6.75
CA ASP A 40 2.30 3.67 -5.78
C ASP A 40 3.44 2.79 -6.30
N HIS A 41 4.65 3.17 -5.88
CA HIS A 41 5.88 2.40 -6.10
C HIS A 41 6.67 2.32 -4.79
N HIS A 42 7.80 1.61 -4.81
CA HIS A 42 8.61 1.33 -3.61
C HIS A 42 9.05 2.57 -2.78
N LEU A 43 8.96 3.80 -3.29
CA LEU A 43 9.29 5.02 -2.53
C LEU A 43 8.05 5.73 -1.96
N THR A 44 6.84 5.32 -2.34
CA THR A 44 5.59 5.89 -1.83
C THR A 44 4.83 4.90 -0.95
N THR A 45 5.46 3.78 -0.58
CA THR A 45 4.82 2.72 0.20
C THR A 45 5.68 2.25 1.34
N ALA A 46 5.05 2.07 2.49
CA ALA A 46 5.56 1.29 3.60
C ALA A 46 4.40 0.42 4.11
N PHE A 47 4.57 -0.90 4.14
CA PHE A 47 3.53 -1.84 4.61
C PHE A 47 3.56 -2.06 6.13
N CYS A 48 4.44 -1.36 6.81
CA CYS A 48 4.58 -1.36 8.25
C CYS A 48 4.97 0.04 8.68
N ASN A 49 4.60 0.43 9.91
CA ASN A 49 4.90 1.73 10.50
C ASN A 49 6.38 1.86 10.92
N TYR A 50 7.29 1.22 10.18
CA TYR A 50 8.72 1.18 10.43
C TYR A 50 9.46 1.97 9.36
N TRP A 51 9.57 3.27 9.59
CA TRP A 51 10.47 4.15 8.84
C TRP A 51 11.15 5.11 9.80
N VAL A 52 12.34 5.56 9.42
CA VAL A 52 13.10 6.57 10.14
C VAL A 52 13.13 7.85 9.34
N ALA A 53 12.99 8.98 10.01
CA ALA A 53 12.97 10.27 9.35
C ALA A 53 13.63 11.36 10.19
N ARG A 54 13.99 12.47 9.53
CA ARG A 54 14.50 13.67 10.19
C ARG A 54 13.36 14.44 10.86
N ARG A 55 13.69 15.29 11.83
CA ARG A 55 12.71 16.09 12.58
C ARG A 55 11.66 16.82 11.69
N PRO A 56 12.01 17.53 10.60
CA PRO A 56 11.01 18.22 9.78
C PRO A 56 9.97 17.30 9.16
N PHE A 57 10.36 16.07 8.82
CA PHE A 57 9.43 15.06 8.31
C PHE A 57 8.44 14.64 9.39
N TRP A 58 8.92 14.39 10.63
CA TRP A 58 8.05 14.00 11.73
C TRP A 58 7.05 15.09 12.11
N GLU A 59 7.49 16.35 12.13
CA GLU A 59 6.61 17.49 12.39
C GLU A 59 5.48 17.56 11.35
N ALA A 60 5.81 17.44 10.06
CA ALA A 60 4.80 17.41 8.99
C ALA A 60 3.90 16.18 9.06
N TYR A 61 4.46 14.99 9.31
CA TYR A 61 3.70 13.75 9.41
C TYR A 61 2.71 13.78 10.57
N PHE A 62 3.11 14.29 11.73
CA PHE A 62 2.20 14.44 12.87
C PHE A 62 1.12 15.48 12.60
N ALA A 63 1.45 16.62 11.98
CA ALA A 63 0.45 17.61 11.57
C ALA A 63 -0.59 17.03 10.59
N PHE A 64 -0.17 16.13 9.69
CA PHE A 64 -1.07 15.41 8.79
C PHE A 64 -1.96 14.39 9.54
N MET A 65 -1.37 13.64 10.48
CA MET A 65 -2.07 12.56 11.20
C MET A 65 -3.00 13.07 12.31
N GLU A 66 -2.71 14.19 12.95
CA GLU A 66 -3.49 14.74 14.06
C GLU A 66 -4.98 14.95 13.74
N PRO A 67 -5.38 15.65 12.66
CA PRO A 67 -6.80 15.79 12.31
C PRO A 67 -7.46 14.45 11.96
N ILE A 68 -6.69 13.50 11.40
CA ILE A 68 -7.18 12.14 11.11
C ILE A 68 -7.51 11.42 12.41
N PHE A 69 -6.61 11.45 13.40
CA PHE A 69 -6.86 10.82 14.70
C PHE A 69 -8.01 11.49 15.44
N SER A 70 -8.08 12.83 15.45
CA SER A 70 -9.20 13.56 16.07
C SER A 70 -10.53 13.16 15.44
N TYR A 71 -10.59 13.02 14.10
CA TYR A 71 -11.78 12.55 13.42
C TYR A 71 -12.16 11.13 13.86
N LEU A 72 -11.22 10.18 13.84
CA LEU A 72 -11.48 8.79 14.20
C LEU A 72 -11.96 8.64 15.65
N GLU A 73 -11.32 9.33 16.60
CA GLU A 73 -11.73 9.31 18.01
C GLU A 73 -13.11 9.93 18.22
N SER A 74 -13.47 10.99 17.49
CA SER A 74 -14.82 11.59 17.58
C SER A 74 -15.95 10.63 17.18
N ARG A 75 -15.61 9.57 16.45
CA ARG A 75 -16.54 8.53 15.99
C ARG A 75 -16.60 7.31 16.91
N ARG A 76 -15.71 7.21 17.90
CA ARG A 76 -15.52 6.00 18.71
C ARG A 76 -16.77 5.52 19.44
N GLU A 77 -17.55 6.45 19.97
CA GLU A 77 -18.77 6.13 20.73
C GLU A 77 -19.98 5.82 19.84
N GLN A 78 -19.84 5.85 18.51
CA GLN A 78 -20.91 5.55 17.55
C GLN A 78 -20.88 4.04 17.23
N PRO A 79 -21.82 3.22 17.74
CA PRO A 79 -21.70 1.76 17.68
C PRO A 79 -21.75 1.18 16.27
N SER A 80 -22.28 1.92 15.30
CA SER A 80 -22.39 1.54 13.89
C SER A 80 -21.33 2.19 12.99
N ASP A 81 -20.36 2.91 13.57
CA ASP A 81 -19.36 3.60 12.76
C ASP A 81 -18.40 2.59 12.10
N PRO A 82 -18.23 2.66 10.76
CA PRO A 82 -17.46 1.69 9.99
C PRO A 82 -15.96 1.64 10.33
N PHE A 83 -15.39 2.66 10.96
CA PHE A 83 -13.98 2.66 11.38
C PHE A 83 -13.73 1.74 12.59
N TRP A 84 -14.72 1.66 13.48
CA TRP A 84 -14.63 0.92 14.73
C TRP A 84 -15.22 -0.49 14.66
N GLN A 85 -15.85 -0.85 13.52
CA GLN A 85 -16.33 -2.21 13.30
C GLN A 85 -15.17 -3.21 13.19
N PRO A 86 -15.24 -4.36 13.89
CA PRO A 86 -14.26 -5.41 13.75
C PRO A 86 -14.29 -5.97 12.33
N ARG A 87 -13.11 -6.11 11.73
CA ARG A 87 -12.89 -6.78 10.44
C ARG A 87 -11.94 -7.94 10.64
N PHE A 88 -12.08 -8.96 9.80
CA PHE A 88 -11.14 -10.07 9.79
C PHE A 88 -9.75 -9.55 9.46
N GLY A 89 -8.83 -9.68 10.41
CA GLY A 89 -7.41 -9.54 10.18
C GLY A 89 -6.83 -10.82 9.59
N SER A 90 -5.89 -10.69 8.65
CA SER A 90 -5.12 -11.84 8.18
C SER A 90 -4.29 -12.41 9.34
N SER A 91 -4.34 -13.74 9.47
CA SER A 91 -3.96 -14.53 10.64
C SER A 91 -2.46 -14.58 10.93
N GLY A 92 -2.13 -14.54 12.22
CA GLY A 92 -1.05 -15.38 12.74
C GLY A 92 -1.67 -16.72 13.14
N SER A 93 -1.33 -17.81 12.45
CA SER A 93 -1.81 -19.20 12.69
C SER A 93 -3.34 -19.43 12.70
N SER A 94 -3.76 -20.70 12.58
CA SER A 94 -5.17 -21.12 12.67
C SER A 94 -5.83 -20.77 14.02
N ASP A 95 -5.01 -20.44 15.02
CA ASP A 95 -5.42 -20.30 16.41
C ASP A 95 -5.51 -18.83 16.85
N HIS A 96 -5.06 -17.86 16.04
CA HIS A 96 -5.18 -16.43 16.33
C HIS A 96 -5.88 -15.66 15.21
N ILE A 97 -7.19 -15.87 15.10
CA ILE A 97 -8.07 -14.97 14.36
C ILE A 97 -8.21 -13.68 15.17
N GLN A 98 -7.51 -12.63 14.77
CA GLN A 98 -7.70 -11.30 15.33
C GLN A 98 -8.79 -10.57 14.54
N ALA A 99 -9.89 -10.26 15.23
CA ALA A 99 -10.90 -9.32 14.75
C ALA A 99 -10.53 -7.93 15.28
N LEU A 100 -9.95 -7.08 14.43
CA LEU A 100 -9.53 -5.74 14.78
C LEU A 100 -10.36 -4.70 14.02
N PRO A 101 -10.55 -3.50 14.58
CA PRO A 101 -11.04 -2.36 13.80
C PRO A 101 -10.22 -2.14 12.54
N VAL A 102 -10.79 -1.46 11.53
CA VAL A 102 -10.09 -1.20 10.26
C VAL A 102 -8.92 -0.21 10.40
N ILE A 103 -8.84 0.50 11.52
CA ILE A 103 -7.93 1.62 11.78
C ILE A 103 -6.46 1.28 11.55
N PRO A 104 -5.88 0.16 12.04
CA PRO A 104 -4.47 -0.16 11.79
C PRO A 104 -4.17 -0.28 10.29
N TYR A 105 -5.04 -0.96 9.54
CA TYR A 105 -4.88 -1.16 8.09
C TYR A 105 -5.02 0.15 7.30
N LEU A 106 -5.85 1.07 7.79
CA LEU A 106 -5.94 2.43 7.28
C LEU A 106 -4.64 3.20 7.54
N VAL A 107 -4.17 3.24 8.80
CA VAL A 107 -3.00 4.01 9.22
C VAL A 107 -1.73 3.58 8.47
N GLU A 108 -1.51 2.28 8.29
CA GLU A 108 -0.39 1.75 7.52
C GLU A 108 -0.32 2.34 6.09
N ARG A 109 -1.48 2.64 5.49
CA ARG A 109 -1.57 3.12 4.10
C ARG A 109 -1.53 4.64 3.99
N LEU A 110 -1.81 5.36 5.07
CA LEU A 110 -1.79 6.82 5.10
C LEU A 110 -0.39 7.40 4.84
N PHE A 111 0.68 6.64 5.09
CA PHE A 111 2.02 6.99 4.63
C PHE A 111 2.06 7.27 3.11
N SER A 112 1.37 6.47 2.32
CA SER A 112 1.33 6.65 0.85
C SER A 112 0.62 7.92 0.42
N VAL A 113 -0.33 8.41 1.22
CA VAL A 113 -1.03 9.68 0.97
C VAL A 113 -0.12 10.82 1.38
N PHE A 114 0.44 10.76 2.59
CA PHE A 114 1.37 11.75 3.12
C PHE A 114 2.52 12.04 2.14
N VAL A 115 3.23 11.01 1.68
CA VAL A 115 4.38 11.20 0.78
C VAL A 115 3.98 11.85 -0.55
N LYS A 116 2.76 11.60 -1.06
CA LYS A 116 2.27 12.23 -2.29
C LYS A 116 1.91 13.70 -2.08
N LEU A 117 1.36 14.04 -0.91
CA LEU A 117 1.00 15.41 -0.55
C LEU A 117 2.23 16.25 -0.17
N HIS A 118 3.35 15.60 0.18
CA HIS A 118 4.59 16.24 0.62
C HIS A 118 5.80 15.90 -0.26
N PRO A 119 5.81 16.33 -1.55
CA PRO A 119 6.89 16.04 -2.49
C PRO A 119 8.22 16.71 -2.12
N GLU A 120 8.24 17.65 -1.17
CA GLU A 120 9.44 18.27 -0.63
C GLU A 120 10.34 17.29 0.12
N PHE A 121 9.81 16.17 0.61
CA PHE A 121 10.59 15.16 1.31
C PHE A 121 11.22 14.16 0.34
N THR A 122 12.53 14.00 0.45
CA THR A 122 13.26 12.93 -0.26
C THR A 122 13.09 11.61 0.48
N ILE A 123 12.54 10.61 -0.21
CA ILE A 123 12.36 9.25 0.33
C ILE A 123 13.41 8.31 -0.25
N ALA A 124 13.99 7.49 0.63
CA ALA A 124 14.83 6.36 0.26
C ALA A 124 14.17 5.07 0.77
N ALA A 125 14.25 4.00 -0.02
CA ALA A 125 13.73 2.69 0.35
C ALA A 125 14.85 1.65 0.26
N TRP A 126 14.70 0.59 1.05
CA TRP A 126 15.59 -0.56 0.97
C TRP A 126 15.31 -1.35 -0.31
N GLU A 127 16.36 -1.63 -1.07
CA GLU A 127 16.29 -2.50 -2.25
C GLU A 127 16.82 -3.89 -1.91
N TYR A 128 16.09 -4.92 -2.32
CA TYR A 128 16.57 -6.29 -2.16
C TYR A 128 17.73 -6.56 -3.11
N ALA A 129 18.80 -7.17 -2.60
CA ALA A 129 19.83 -7.74 -3.44
C ALA A 129 19.23 -8.77 -4.40
N TRP A 130 19.79 -8.88 -5.61
CA TRP A 130 19.26 -9.75 -6.66
C TRP A 130 19.03 -11.22 -6.21
N PRO A 131 19.95 -11.88 -5.47
CA PRO A 131 19.73 -13.24 -4.99
C PRO A 131 18.51 -13.37 -4.05
N ASP A 132 18.28 -12.36 -3.21
CA ASP A 132 17.12 -12.34 -2.30
C ASP A 132 15.82 -12.15 -3.05
N LEU A 133 15.82 -11.27 -4.06
CA LEU A 133 14.66 -11.06 -4.91
C LEU A 133 14.31 -12.33 -5.69
N GLN A 134 15.30 -12.99 -6.29
CA GLN A 134 15.14 -14.27 -6.99
C GLN A 134 14.59 -15.35 -6.06
N ARG A 135 15.14 -15.47 -4.85
CA ARG A 135 14.66 -16.47 -3.87
C ARG A 135 13.22 -16.24 -3.44
N ARG A 136 12.79 -14.98 -3.31
CA ARG A 136 11.45 -14.62 -2.82
C ARG A 136 10.37 -14.66 -3.90
N THR A 137 10.74 -14.33 -5.14
CA THR A 137 9.78 -14.04 -6.21
C THR A 137 10.01 -14.89 -7.46
N TYR A 138 11.04 -15.73 -7.45
CA TYR A 138 11.34 -16.74 -8.46
C TYR A 138 11.31 -16.15 -9.87
N HIS A 139 10.44 -16.68 -10.75
CA HIS A 139 10.31 -16.26 -12.13
C HIS A 139 9.86 -14.79 -12.29
N ALA A 140 9.31 -14.16 -11.24
CA ALA A 140 8.89 -12.76 -11.28
C ALA A 140 10.00 -11.76 -10.92
N ALA A 141 11.18 -12.22 -10.47
CA ALA A 141 12.21 -11.35 -9.90
C ALA A 141 12.67 -10.22 -10.83
N GLY A 142 12.86 -10.51 -12.12
CA GLY A 142 13.26 -9.49 -13.11
C GLY A 142 12.15 -8.50 -13.47
N LEU A 143 10.88 -8.89 -13.27
CA LEU A 143 9.72 -8.09 -13.64
C LEU A 143 9.36 -7.06 -12.56
N ILE A 144 9.70 -7.33 -11.30
CA ILE A 144 9.39 -6.45 -10.16
C ILE A 144 10.08 -5.07 -10.28
N PRO A 145 11.40 -4.97 -10.54
CA PRO A 145 12.05 -3.68 -10.75
C PRO A 145 11.49 -2.93 -11.95
N LEU A 146 11.16 -3.64 -13.03
CA LEU A 146 10.56 -3.04 -14.23
C LEU A 146 9.16 -2.48 -13.95
N ALA A 147 8.31 -3.22 -13.23
CA ALA A 147 6.99 -2.75 -12.83
C ALA A 147 7.08 -1.50 -11.93
N ASN A 148 8.02 -1.49 -10.98
CA ASN A 148 8.30 -0.31 -10.17
C ASN A 148 8.81 0.87 -11.00
N TRP A 149 9.67 0.62 -12.00
CA TRP A 149 10.14 1.65 -12.90
C TRP A 149 9.01 2.26 -13.72
N CYS A 150 8.13 1.45 -14.33
CA CYS A 150 6.95 1.95 -15.05
C CYS A 150 6.08 2.83 -14.15
N LYS A 151 5.81 2.39 -12.92
CA LYS A 151 5.01 3.18 -11.97
C LYS A 151 5.67 4.50 -11.58
N ARG A 152 7.00 4.53 -11.43
CA ARG A 152 7.76 5.76 -11.20
C ARG A 152 7.68 6.71 -12.40
N GLN A 153 7.81 6.20 -13.62
CA GLN A 153 7.71 7.02 -14.82
C GLN A 153 6.29 7.57 -15.00
N LEU A 154 5.27 6.76 -14.75
CA LEU A 154 3.88 7.21 -14.74
C LEU A 154 3.66 8.34 -13.71
N ALA A 155 4.15 8.18 -12.49
CA ALA A 155 4.04 9.21 -11.45
C ALA A 155 4.78 10.52 -11.83
N ALA A 156 5.93 10.42 -12.50
CA ALA A 156 6.73 11.57 -12.88
C ALA A 156 6.22 12.31 -14.13
N THR A 157 5.63 11.58 -15.08
CA THR A 157 5.29 12.12 -16.42
C THR A 157 3.80 12.24 -16.68
N GLY A 158 2.97 11.46 -15.97
CA GLY A 158 1.55 11.30 -16.27
C GLY A 158 1.26 10.54 -17.58
N ASP A 159 2.27 10.02 -18.27
CA ASP A 159 2.10 9.39 -19.58
C ASP A 159 1.38 8.02 -19.45
N PRO A 160 0.18 7.86 -20.07
CA PRO A 160 -0.57 6.61 -20.06
C PRO A 160 0.19 5.40 -20.60
N PHE A 161 1.22 5.60 -21.44
CA PHE A 161 2.10 4.53 -21.91
C PHE A 161 2.66 3.70 -20.74
N PHE A 162 3.13 4.37 -19.69
CA PHE A 162 3.72 3.67 -18.54
C PHE A 162 2.68 2.91 -17.72
N LEU A 163 1.42 3.37 -17.70
CA LEU A 163 0.32 2.59 -17.12
C LEU A 163 0.06 1.31 -17.91
N GLN A 164 0.06 1.40 -19.25
CA GLN A 164 -0.11 0.23 -20.12
C GLN A 164 1.05 -0.77 -19.95
N CYS A 165 2.29 -0.27 -19.90
CA CYS A 165 3.47 -1.09 -19.62
C CYS A 165 3.34 -1.81 -18.27
N PHE A 166 2.95 -1.08 -17.22
CA PHE A 166 2.73 -1.68 -15.91
C PHE A 166 1.64 -2.77 -15.95
N GLN A 167 0.51 -2.53 -16.61
CA GLN A 167 -0.58 -3.50 -16.73
C GLN A 167 -0.15 -4.78 -17.43
N ARG A 168 0.66 -4.67 -18.48
CA ARG A 168 1.24 -5.83 -19.17
C ARG A 168 2.21 -6.60 -18.26
N LEU A 169 3.14 -5.89 -17.61
CA LEU A 169 4.08 -6.51 -16.66
C LEU A 169 3.34 -7.20 -15.50
N ARG A 170 2.22 -6.63 -15.04
CA ARG A 170 1.39 -7.27 -14.00
C ARG A 170 0.84 -8.62 -14.45
N GLN A 171 0.39 -8.74 -15.70
CA GLN A 171 -0.07 -10.01 -16.27
C GLN A 171 1.07 -11.02 -16.38
N GLU A 172 2.23 -10.59 -16.88
CA GLU A 172 3.43 -11.43 -16.99
C GLU A 172 3.92 -11.91 -15.61
N MET A 173 3.91 -11.03 -14.61
CA MET A 173 4.22 -11.37 -13.22
C MET A 173 3.25 -12.41 -12.65
N ALA A 174 1.94 -12.27 -12.89
CA ALA A 174 0.96 -13.24 -12.43
C ALA A 174 1.18 -14.63 -13.06
N GLN A 175 1.53 -14.68 -14.35
CA GLN A 175 1.88 -15.94 -15.04
C GLN A 175 3.16 -16.56 -14.48
N ALA A 176 4.17 -15.74 -14.19
CA ALA A 176 5.42 -16.17 -13.57
C ALA A 176 5.21 -16.75 -12.16
N VAL A 177 4.34 -16.13 -11.37
CA VAL A 177 3.92 -16.63 -10.05
C VAL A 177 3.21 -17.97 -10.19
N ALA A 178 2.25 -18.09 -11.12
CA ALA A 178 1.54 -19.35 -11.35
C ALA A 178 2.48 -20.49 -11.74
N ARG A 179 3.47 -20.23 -12.61
CA ARG A 179 4.51 -21.20 -12.98
C ARG A 179 5.35 -21.61 -11.77
N THR A 180 5.74 -20.63 -10.95
CA THR A 180 6.51 -20.90 -9.73
C THR A 180 5.78 -21.84 -8.79
N LEU A 181 4.48 -21.61 -8.56
CA LEU A 181 3.66 -22.45 -7.68
C LEU A 181 3.45 -23.85 -8.25
N GLN A 182 3.44 -24.02 -9.58
CA GLN A 182 3.40 -25.34 -10.22
C GLN A 182 4.71 -26.13 -10.00
N GLU A 183 5.85 -25.46 -10.15
CA GLU A 183 7.18 -26.08 -9.98
C GLU A 183 7.54 -26.27 -8.49
N ASN A 184 7.05 -25.39 -7.62
CA ASN A 184 7.35 -25.35 -6.19
C ASN A 184 6.06 -25.08 -5.39
N PRO A 185 5.20 -26.08 -5.15
CA PRO A 185 3.90 -25.88 -4.48
C PRO A 185 3.99 -25.35 -3.03
N GLN A 186 5.15 -25.48 -2.40
CA GLN A 186 5.42 -24.98 -1.05
C GLN A 186 5.97 -23.54 -1.05
N ALA A 187 6.15 -22.92 -2.22
CA ALA A 187 6.66 -21.56 -2.32
C ALA A 187 5.61 -20.55 -1.82
N THR A 188 5.98 -19.72 -0.87
CA THR A 188 5.17 -18.57 -0.43
C THR A 188 5.65 -17.33 -1.17
N ILE A 189 4.81 -16.79 -2.05
CA ILE A 189 5.09 -15.56 -2.80
C ILE A 189 4.21 -14.45 -2.24
N GLY A 190 4.83 -13.43 -1.63
CA GLY A 190 4.18 -12.26 -1.04
C GLY A 190 4.45 -10.97 -1.80
#